data_AF-A0A7L4TFS4-F1
#
_entry.id   AF-A0A7L4TFS4-F1
#
_cell.length_a   1.000
_cell.length_b   1.000
_cell.length_c   1.000
_cell.angle_alpha   90.00
_cell.angle_beta   90.00
_cell.angle_gamma   90.00
#
_symmetry.space_group_name_H-M   'P 1'
#
loop_
_entity.id
_entity.type
_entity.pdbx_description
1 polymer ?
#
loop_
_entity_poly.entity_id
_entity_poly.type
_entity_poly.pdbx_seq_one_letter_code
_entity_poly.pdbx_strand_id
1 'polypeptide(L)'
;ERALFLWGRRNRMNTKRTPIWIYDKDEILRLILLPADPYTKMSTQGMEIQQMASMFYGSEVQPEPPAEDRTIPYFNGRYTEQLNGEVSLEFEVPADHENVGYIENDGRAVIRDHDGNFVEFIIRTPTDINDGNGPRKQVFAEGGDYELIDDFISGYQANEVTLSTALSTVLQATRWRVG
;
A
#
# COMPACT_ATOMS: atom_id res chain seq x y z
N GLU A 1 50.42 10.81 0.30
CA GLU A 1 49.56 11.06 1.47
C GLU A 1 48.31 11.80 1.00
N ARG A 2 47.21 11.10 0.70
CA ARG A 2 46.00 10.88 1.54
C ARG A 2 45.34 12.15 2.11
N ALA A 3 44.24 12.57 1.47
CA ALA A 3 43.02 13.13 2.10
C ALA A 3 41.90 13.13 1.04
N LEU A 4 41.14 12.04 0.91
CA LEU A 4 39.77 11.86 1.44
C LEU A 4 38.74 12.88 0.91
N PHE A 5 38.24 12.59 -0.30
CA PHE A 5 36.94 13.05 -0.76
C PHE A 5 35.84 12.35 0.03
N LEU A 6 35.23 13.05 0.99
CA LEU A 6 33.97 12.62 1.61
C LEU A 6 32.83 13.08 0.70
N TRP A 7 32.41 12.21 -0.21
CA TRP A 7 31.12 12.39 -0.89
C TRP A 7 30.03 11.92 0.08
N GLY A 8 29.34 12.89 0.69
CA GLY A 8 28.12 12.61 1.42
C GLY A 8 27.10 11.97 0.49
N ARG A 9 26.78 10.69 0.72
CA ARG A 9 25.57 10.05 0.19
C ARG A 9 24.38 10.91 0.62
N ARG A 10 23.85 11.71 -0.30
CA ARG A 10 22.55 12.33 -0.11
C ARG A 10 21.51 11.21 -0.18
N ASN A 11 21.11 10.68 0.98
CA ASN A 11 19.83 10.01 1.13
C ASN A 11 18.76 11.05 0.79
N ARG A 12 18.34 11.12 -0.47
CA ARG A 12 17.13 11.85 -0.86
C ARG A 12 15.94 11.03 -0.40
N MET A 13 15.60 11.14 0.89
CA MET A 13 14.26 10.80 1.36
C MET A 13 13.31 11.92 0.94
N ASN A 14 12.93 11.93 -0.33
CA ASN A 14 11.76 12.67 -0.80
C ASN A 14 10.70 11.64 -1.18
N THR A 15 10.09 11.03 -0.18
CA THR A 15 8.91 10.20 -0.39
C THR A 15 7.78 11.15 -0.75
N LYS A 16 7.48 11.28 -2.06
CA LYS A 16 6.15 11.71 -2.47
C LYS A 16 5.19 10.78 -1.74
N ARG A 17 4.46 11.32 -0.77
CA ARG A 17 3.52 10.53 0.01
C ARG A 17 2.33 10.24 -0.90
N THR A 18 2.28 9.02 -1.43
CA THR A 18 1.26 8.58 -2.38
C THR A 18 0.13 7.88 -1.62
N PRO A 19 -1.11 7.95 -2.12
CA PRO A 19 -2.18 7.12 -1.57
C PRO A 19 -1.83 5.64 -1.69
N ILE A 20 -2.33 4.84 -0.75
CA ILE A 20 -2.27 3.38 -0.80
C ILE A 20 -3.69 2.86 -1.00
N TRP A 21 -3.95 2.17 -2.10
CA TRP A 21 -5.26 1.54 -2.34
C TRP A 21 -5.25 0.14 -1.74
N ILE A 22 -6.23 -0.16 -0.88
CA ILE A 22 -6.36 -1.44 -0.19
C ILE A 22 -7.53 -2.21 -0.76
N TYR A 23 -7.22 -3.41 -1.24
CA TYR A 23 -8.17 -4.37 -1.77
C TYR A 23 -8.25 -5.57 -0.84
N ASP A 24 -9.44 -6.18 -0.76
CA ASP A 24 -9.59 -7.46 -0.09
C ASP A 24 -8.97 -8.61 -0.89
N LYS A 25 -9.03 -9.83 -0.34
CA LYS A 25 -8.58 -11.06 -1.01
C LYS A 25 -9.28 -11.37 -2.35
N ASP A 26 -10.47 -10.79 -2.58
CA ASP A 26 -11.25 -10.95 -3.80
C ASP A 26 -10.95 -9.82 -4.81
N GLU A 27 -9.88 -9.06 -4.56
CA GLU A 27 -9.40 -7.93 -5.37
C GLU A 27 -10.43 -6.80 -5.52
N ILE A 28 -11.31 -6.62 -4.53
CA ILE A 28 -12.29 -5.53 -4.48
C ILE A 28 -11.72 -4.39 -3.63
N LEU A 29 -11.69 -3.17 -4.19
CA LEU A 29 -11.24 -1.98 -3.48
C LEU A 29 -12.14 -1.71 -2.26
N ARG A 30 -11.55 -1.71 -1.07
CA ARG A 30 -12.26 -1.46 0.19
C ARG A 30 -11.92 -0.11 0.81
N LEU A 31 -10.68 0.34 0.67
CA LEU A 31 -10.15 1.45 1.45
C LEU A 31 -9.07 2.21 0.67
N ILE A 32 -8.98 3.53 0.89
CA ILE A 32 -7.88 4.36 0.37
C ILE A 32 -7.14 4.98 1.55
N LEU A 33 -5.87 4.62 1.73
CA LEU A 33 -5.04 5.25 2.75
C LEU A 33 -4.46 6.55 2.21
N LEU A 34 -4.62 7.63 2.97
CA LEU A 34 -4.02 8.91 2.66
C LEU A 34 -2.85 9.15 3.61
N PRO A 35 -1.77 9.78 3.16
CA PRO A 35 -0.69 10.09 4.07
C PRO A 35 -1.17 11.06 5.15
N ALA A 36 -0.90 10.73 6.41
CA ALA A 36 -1.15 11.67 7.49
C ALA A 36 -0.42 12.99 7.19
N ASP A 37 -1.14 14.10 7.14
CA ASP A 37 -0.52 15.42 7.10
C ASP A 37 0.31 15.58 8.40
N PRO A 38 1.57 16.04 8.37
CA PRO A 38 2.30 16.39 9.59
C PRO A 38 1.56 17.38 10.51
N TYR A 39 0.52 18.06 10.01
CA TYR A 39 -0.34 18.97 10.77
C TYR A 39 -1.70 18.41 11.18
N THR A 40 -2.06 17.18 10.78
CA THR A 40 -3.29 16.53 11.27
C THR A 40 -3.01 15.98 12.67
N LYS A 41 -3.16 16.85 13.67
CA LYS A 41 -3.45 16.40 15.02
C LYS A 41 -4.78 15.64 14.95
N MET A 42 -4.81 14.37 15.35
CA MET A 42 -6.05 13.65 15.62
C MET A 42 -6.87 14.54 16.55
N SER A 43 -7.95 15.12 16.02
CA SER A 43 -8.83 15.98 16.78
C SER A 43 -10.26 15.80 16.30
N THR A 44 -11.14 15.66 17.28
CA THR A 44 -12.61 15.73 17.25
C THR A 44 -13.15 16.94 16.46
N GLN A 45 -12.29 17.90 16.14
CA GLN A 45 -12.56 19.14 15.43
C GLN A 45 -12.93 18.94 13.95
N GLY A 46 -12.52 17.82 13.33
CA GLY A 46 -13.00 17.43 12.00
C GLY A 46 -14.52 17.24 11.95
N MET A 47 -15.11 16.75 13.05
CA MET A 47 -16.57 16.61 13.18
C MET A 47 -17.28 17.97 13.41
N GLU A 48 -16.62 18.92 14.07
CA GLU A 48 -17.19 20.26 14.30
C GLU A 48 -17.29 21.07 13.02
N ILE A 49 -16.29 21.03 12.13
CA ILE A 49 -16.33 21.75 10.84
C ILE A 49 -17.51 21.28 9.98
N GLN A 50 -17.82 19.98 10.02
CA GLN A 50 -18.94 19.38 9.30
C GLN A 50 -20.31 19.73 9.94
N GLN A 51 -20.38 19.80 11.27
CA GLN A 51 -21.56 20.30 11.99
C GLN A 51 -21.79 21.79 11.78
N MET A 52 -20.73 22.60 11.68
CA MET A 52 -20.86 24.03 11.40
C MET A 52 -21.29 24.27 9.96
N ALA A 53 -20.74 23.55 8.98
CA ALA A 53 -21.14 23.67 7.57
C ALA A 53 -22.62 23.33 7.33
N SER A 54 -23.16 22.35 8.08
CA SER A 54 -24.58 21.96 8.02
C SER A 54 -25.52 22.95 8.71
N MET A 55 -25.02 23.84 9.57
CA MET A 55 -25.81 24.93 10.19
C MET A 55 -25.98 26.17 9.28
N PHE A 56 -25.15 26.34 8.25
CA PHE A 56 -25.18 27.54 7.39
C PHE A 56 -25.91 27.37 6.05
N TYR A 57 -26.23 26.14 5.63
CA TYR A 57 -26.95 25.88 4.38
C TYR A 57 -28.37 25.36 4.64
N GLY A 58 -29.35 26.23 4.42
CA GLY A 58 -30.77 25.87 4.42
C GLY A 58 -31.16 25.08 3.18
N SER A 59 -31.76 23.91 3.42
CA SER A 59 -32.70 23.13 2.60
C SER A 59 -32.38 22.85 1.11
N GLU A 60 -32.28 21.54 0.84
CA GLU A 60 -32.40 20.87 -0.47
C GLU A 60 -31.14 20.74 -1.34
N VAL A 61 -30.03 20.37 -0.72
CA VAL A 61 -29.22 19.29 -1.30
C VAL A 61 -29.44 18.12 -0.37
N GLN A 62 -30.17 17.10 -0.81
CA GLN A 62 -30.06 15.79 -0.17
C GLN A 62 -28.56 15.49 -0.18
N PRO A 63 -27.88 15.33 0.96
CA PRO A 63 -26.54 14.82 0.89
C PRO A 63 -26.70 13.49 0.17
N GLU A 64 -26.09 13.36 -1.02
CA GLU A 64 -25.73 12.02 -1.47
C GLU A 64 -25.13 11.35 -0.22
N PRO A 65 -25.58 10.15 0.16
CA PRO A 65 -25.04 9.48 1.33
C PRO A 65 -23.53 9.62 1.19
N PRO A 66 -22.83 10.24 2.18
CA PRO A 66 -21.42 10.55 2.01
C PRO A 66 -20.82 9.26 1.50
N ALA A 67 -20.26 9.27 0.28
CA ALA A 67 -19.56 8.11 -0.24
C ALA A 67 -18.62 7.76 0.90
N GLU A 68 -18.94 6.68 1.63
CA GLU A 68 -18.47 6.52 3.01
C GLU A 68 -16.99 6.85 2.96
N ASP A 69 -16.56 7.85 3.73
CA ASP A 69 -15.19 8.35 3.65
C ASP A 69 -14.29 7.25 4.21
N ARG A 70 -14.06 6.23 3.38
CA ARG A 70 -13.28 5.03 3.64
C ARG A 70 -11.83 5.41 3.41
N THR A 71 -11.43 6.49 4.06
CA THR A 71 -10.06 6.94 4.12
C THR A 71 -9.54 6.76 5.52
N ILE A 72 -8.32 6.25 5.62
CA ILE A 72 -7.60 6.13 6.89
C ILE A 72 -6.25 6.82 6.70
N PRO A 73 -5.81 7.66 7.64
CA PRO A 73 -4.45 8.20 7.58
C PRO A 73 -3.43 7.07 7.79
N TYR A 74 -2.37 7.04 6.98
CA TYR A 74 -1.22 6.18 7.23
C TYR A 74 0.01 6.97 7.66
N PHE A 75 0.87 6.30 8.43
CA PHE A 75 2.14 6.80 8.94
C PHE A 75 3.27 5.86 8.52
N ASN A 76 4.51 6.35 8.61
CA ASN A 76 5.73 5.56 8.43
C ASN A 76 5.78 4.73 7.12
N GLY A 77 5.08 5.17 6.08
CA GLY A 77 5.05 4.48 4.79
C GLY A 77 6.42 4.40 4.14
N ARG A 78 6.85 3.19 3.82
CA ARG A 78 8.15 2.88 3.24
C ARG A 78 8.00 1.84 2.14
N TYR A 79 8.21 2.29 0.91
CA TYR A 79 8.43 1.42 -0.25
C TYR A 79 9.93 1.12 -0.39
N THR A 80 10.29 -0.15 -0.50
CA THR A 80 11.66 -0.62 -0.71
C THR A 80 11.73 -1.47 -1.97
N GLU A 81 12.65 -1.12 -2.87
CA GLU A 81 12.93 -1.87 -4.09
C GLU A 81 14.43 -2.20 -4.15
N GLN A 82 14.76 -3.47 -4.37
CA GLN A 82 16.13 -3.93 -4.48
C GLN A 82 16.34 -4.65 -5.81
N LEU A 83 17.38 -4.25 -6.56
CA LEU A 83 17.68 -4.78 -7.90
C LEU A 83 17.73 -6.31 -8.00
N ASN A 84 18.16 -7.00 -6.93
CA ASN A 84 18.24 -8.46 -6.86
C ASN A 84 17.67 -8.97 -5.53
N GLY A 85 16.67 -8.27 -5.00
CA GLY A 85 16.15 -8.56 -3.67
C GLY A 85 14.67 -8.31 -3.59
N GLU A 86 14.21 -8.23 -2.35
CA GLU A 86 12.80 -8.07 -2.04
C GLU A 86 12.28 -6.69 -2.43
N VAL A 87 11.08 -6.71 -3.00
CA VAL A 87 10.20 -5.55 -3.16
C VAL A 87 9.20 -5.59 -2.01
N SER A 88 9.14 -4.54 -1.20
CA SER A 88 8.28 -4.51 -0.02
C SER A 88 7.69 -3.13 0.28
N LEU A 89 6.56 -3.16 0.97
CA LEU A 89 5.84 -1.99 1.45
C LEU A 89 5.53 -2.16 2.94
N GLU A 90 5.97 -1.20 3.74
CA GLU A 90 5.67 -1.11 5.17
C GLU A 90 4.87 0.16 5.45
N PHE A 91 3.85 0.10 6.30
CA PHE A 91 3.13 1.28 6.78
C PHE A 91 2.41 1.02 8.09
N GLU A 92 1.92 2.08 8.72
CA GLU A 92 1.13 2.01 9.95
C GLU A 92 -0.17 2.80 9.82
N VAL A 93 -1.22 2.37 10.52
CA VAL A 93 -2.51 3.07 10.61
C VAL A 93 -3.04 3.05 12.04
N PRO A 94 -3.98 3.94 12.44
CA PRO A 94 -4.65 3.85 13.74
C PRO A 94 -5.44 2.53 13.84
N ALA A 95 -5.20 1.71 14.86
CA ALA A 95 -5.88 0.42 15.01
C ALA A 95 -7.31 0.54 15.57
N ASP A 96 -7.69 1.72 16.05
CA ASP A 96 -9.02 2.06 16.56
C ASP A 96 -9.97 2.62 15.49
N HIS A 97 -9.50 2.76 14.25
CA HIS A 97 -10.31 3.26 13.14
C HIS A 97 -11.35 2.24 12.68
N GLU A 98 -12.61 2.65 12.45
CA GLU A 98 -13.73 1.76 12.10
C GLU A 98 -13.46 0.88 10.86
N ASN A 99 -12.81 1.45 9.85
CA ASN A 99 -12.50 0.80 8.58
C ASN A 99 -11.17 0.00 8.59
N VAL A 100 -10.45 -0.06 9.73
CA VAL A 100 -9.13 -0.74 9.78
C VAL A 100 -9.24 -2.25 9.53
N GLY A 101 -10.42 -2.83 9.77
CA GLY A 101 -10.71 -4.25 9.54
C GLY A 101 -10.61 -4.67 8.07
N TYR A 102 -10.62 -3.72 7.11
CA TYR A 102 -10.41 -4.01 5.69
C TYR A 102 -8.93 -4.27 5.33
N ILE A 103 -8.00 -4.02 6.26
CA ILE A 103 -6.59 -4.37 6.08
C ILE A 103 -6.37 -5.76 6.64
N GLU A 104 -6.51 -6.76 5.76
CA GLU A 104 -6.46 -8.18 6.11
C GLU A 104 -5.25 -8.89 5.50
N ASN A 105 -4.83 -9.99 6.13
CA ASN A 105 -3.83 -10.88 5.55
C ASN A 105 -4.31 -11.41 4.19
N ASP A 106 -3.39 -11.53 3.25
CA ASP A 106 -3.60 -11.91 1.84
C ASP A 106 -4.45 -10.92 1.01
N GLY A 107 -4.89 -9.81 1.59
CA GLY A 107 -5.39 -8.65 0.84
C GLY A 107 -4.30 -8.01 -0.02
N ARG A 108 -4.65 -7.00 -0.81
CA ARG A 108 -3.68 -6.27 -1.67
C ARG A 108 -3.53 -4.83 -1.23
N ALA A 109 -2.29 -4.34 -1.29
CA ALA A 109 -1.98 -2.92 -1.22
C ALA A 109 -1.39 -2.48 -2.55
N VAL A 110 -1.83 -1.35 -3.08
CA VAL A 110 -1.32 -0.78 -4.33
C VAL A 110 -0.83 0.63 -4.08
N ILE A 111 0.32 0.99 -4.63
CA ILE A 111 0.84 2.37 -4.62
C ILE A 111 1.16 2.81 -6.05
N ARG A 112 1.45 4.11 -6.20
CA ARG A 112 2.20 4.59 -7.36
C ARG A 112 3.67 4.76 -7.00
N ASP A 113 4.56 4.23 -7.85
CA ASP A 113 6.01 4.40 -7.73
C ASP A 113 6.46 5.81 -8.14
N HIS A 114 7.78 6.03 -8.21
CA HIS A 114 8.34 7.33 -8.60
C HIS A 114 8.05 7.69 -10.08
N ASP A 115 7.92 6.68 -10.93
CA ASP A 115 7.69 6.81 -12.37
C ASP A 115 6.19 6.88 -12.71
N GLY A 116 5.32 6.72 -11.71
CA GLY A 116 3.87 6.80 -11.81
C GLY A 116 3.18 5.48 -12.14
N ASN A 117 3.94 4.37 -12.22
CA ASN A 117 3.39 3.03 -12.42
C ASN A 117 2.72 2.54 -11.15
N PHE A 118 1.72 1.68 -11.31
CA PHE A 118 1.12 0.99 -10.17
C PHE A 118 1.97 -0.20 -9.78
N VAL A 119 2.23 -0.33 -8.48
CA VAL A 119 2.93 -1.47 -7.90
C VAL A 119 2.01 -2.11 -6.87
N GLU A 120 1.80 -3.41 -7.01
CA GLU A 120 0.94 -4.22 -6.16
C GLU A 120 1.77 -5.00 -5.14
N PHE A 121 1.23 -5.14 -3.93
CA PHE A 121 1.79 -5.88 -2.83
C PHE A 121 0.74 -6.79 -2.19
N ILE A 122 1.18 -7.93 -1.65
CA ILE A 122 0.37 -8.85 -0.86
C ILE A 122 0.55 -8.49 0.61
N ILE A 123 -0.53 -8.13 1.29
CA ILE A 123 -0.51 -7.84 2.72
C ILE A 123 -0.22 -9.13 3.47
N ARG A 124 0.86 -9.13 4.26
CA ARG A 124 1.17 -10.20 5.21
C ARG A 124 0.73 -9.79 6.60
N THR A 125 0.75 -10.74 7.54
CA THR A 125 0.21 -10.65 8.91
C THR A 125 0.24 -9.24 9.52
N PRO A 126 -0.87 -8.47 9.44
CA PRO A 126 -0.97 -7.17 10.07
C PRO A 126 -0.88 -7.34 11.59
N THR A 127 -0.08 -6.52 12.26
CA THR A 127 0.21 -6.67 13.69
C THR A 127 -0.29 -5.44 14.46
N ASP A 128 -1.10 -5.66 15.49
CA ASP A 128 -1.54 -4.60 16.38
C ASP A 128 -0.47 -4.32 17.46
N ILE A 129 -0.14 -3.04 17.61
CA ILE A 129 0.85 -2.53 18.56
C ILE A 129 0.13 -1.53 19.47
N ASN A 130 0.24 -1.75 20.78
CA ASN A 130 -0.23 -0.82 21.79
C ASN A 130 0.97 -0.27 22.55
N ASP A 131 1.33 0.99 22.27
CA ASP A 131 2.39 1.68 22.98
C ASP A 131 1.91 3.04 23.53
N GLY A 132 2.83 3.83 24.08
CA GLY A 132 2.52 5.15 24.66
C GLY A 132 1.97 6.19 23.66
N ASN A 133 1.95 5.90 22.36
CA ASN A 133 1.42 6.76 21.30
C ASN A 133 0.04 6.32 20.80
N GLY A 134 -0.59 5.36 21.47
CA GLY A 134 -1.92 4.84 21.12
C GLY A 134 -1.88 3.54 20.30
N PRO A 135 -3.07 2.98 19.99
CA PRO A 135 -3.19 1.72 19.26
C PRO A 135 -2.86 1.92 17.77
N ARG A 136 -1.88 1.17 17.26
CA ARG A 136 -1.44 1.22 15.85
C ARG A 136 -1.47 -0.17 15.23
N LYS A 137 -1.88 -0.28 13.97
CA LYS A 137 -1.72 -1.50 13.17
C LYS A 137 -0.53 -1.30 12.26
N GLN A 138 0.52 -2.10 12.45
CA GLN A 138 1.68 -2.16 11.57
C GLN A 138 1.43 -3.19 10.47
N VAL A 139 1.72 -2.82 9.23
CA VAL A 139 1.50 -3.64 8.05
C VAL A 139 2.82 -3.81 7.32
N PHE A 140 3.13 -5.06 7.03
CA PHE A 140 4.18 -5.44 6.10
C PHE A 140 3.52 -6.13 4.90
N ALA A 141 3.92 -5.74 3.70
CA ALA A 141 3.44 -6.33 2.46
C ALA A 141 4.62 -6.59 1.53
N GLU A 142 4.63 -7.76 0.89
CA GLU A 142 5.64 -8.17 -0.08
C GLU A 142 5.16 -7.96 -1.51
N GLY A 143 6.06 -7.99 -2.48
CA GLY A 143 5.73 -7.83 -3.89
C GLY A 143 4.62 -8.78 -4.35
N GLY A 144 3.72 -8.29 -5.22
CA GLY A 144 2.65 -9.10 -5.80
C GLY A 144 3.14 -10.39 -6.46
N ASP A 145 4.36 -10.37 -7.00
CA ASP A 145 5.01 -11.49 -7.69
C ASP A 145 5.31 -12.69 -6.78
N TYR A 146 5.31 -12.49 -5.46
CA TYR A 146 5.47 -13.59 -4.50
C TYR A 146 4.30 -14.59 -4.55
N GLU A 147 3.16 -14.23 -5.17
CA GLU A 147 2.10 -15.18 -5.52
C GLU A 147 2.63 -16.38 -6.33
N LEU A 148 3.67 -16.17 -7.16
CA LEU A 148 4.26 -17.22 -7.99
C LEU A 148 5.09 -18.24 -7.21
N ILE A 149 5.47 -17.96 -5.96
CA ILE A 149 6.31 -18.86 -5.15
C ILE A 149 5.54 -20.12 -4.74
N ASP A 150 4.22 -20.01 -4.55
CA ASP A 150 3.37 -21.13 -4.13
C ASP A 150 3.01 -22.08 -5.29
N ASP A 151 3.23 -21.66 -6.54
CA ASP A 151 2.91 -22.44 -7.74
C ASP A 151 4.06 -23.38 -8.12
N PHE A 152 3.87 -24.68 -7.89
CA PHE A 152 4.84 -25.70 -8.29
C PHE A 152 4.57 -26.24 -9.71
N ILE A 153 5.56 -26.08 -10.59
CA ILE A 153 5.50 -26.63 -11.95
C ILE A 153 6.30 -27.93 -12.03
N SER A 154 5.60 -29.04 -12.20
CA SER A 154 6.23 -30.36 -12.39
C SER A 154 6.42 -30.69 -13.88
N GLY A 155 7.63 -31.09 -14.27
CA GLY A 155 7.86 -31.78 -15.54
C GLY A 155 7.88 -30.90 -16.80
N TYR A 156 7.95 -29.57 -16.66
CA TYR A 156 8.16 -28.69 -17.81
C TYR A 156 9.59 -28.87 -18.35
N GLN A 157 9.69 -29.28 -19.61
CA GLN A 157 10.93 -29.31 -20.38
C GLN A 157 10.66 -28.70 -21.75
N ALA A 158 11.52 -27.79 -22.16
CA ALA A 158 11.46 -27.21 -23.50
C ALA A 158 12.87 -27.14 -24.10
N ASN A 159 12.98 -27.55 -25.36
CA ASN A 159 14.22 -27.52 -26.13
C ASN A 159 14.07 -26.49 -27.25
N GLU A 160 15.14 -25.75 -27.54
CA GLU A 160 15.21 -24.81 -28.68
C GLU A 160 14.13 -23.70 -28.68
N VAL A 161 13.60 -23.35 -27.51
CA VAL A 161 12.63 -22.24 -27.35
C VAL A 161 13.31 -20.97 -26.83
N THR A 162 12.71 -19.82 -27.12
CA THR A 162 13.16 -18.54 -26.55
C THR A 162 12.73 -18.41 -25.09
N LEU A 163 13.40 -17.52 -24.34
CA LEU A 163 13.04 -17.22 -22.95
C LEU A 163 11.58 -16.73 -22.83
N SER A 164 11.14 -15.86 -23.74
CA SER A 164 9.76 -15.36 -23.76
C SER A 164 8.75 -16.48 -23.97
N THR A 165 9.02 -17.40 -24.90
CA THR A 165 8.18 -18.59 -25.14
C THR A 165 8.12 -19.47 -23.90
N ALA A 166 9.27 -19.72 -23.26
CA ALA A 166 9.33 -20.56 -22.08
C ALA A 166 8.57 -19.95 -20.90
N LEU A 167 8.81 -18.67 -20.59
CA LEU A 167 8.13 -17.96 -19.52
C LEU A 167 6.62 -17.83 -19.77
N SER A 168 6.21 -17.58 -21.01
CA SER A 168 4.78 -17.51 -21.36
C SER A 168 4.06 -18.84 -21.10
N THR A 169 4.76 -19.96 -21.27
CA THR A 169 4.21 -21.29 -20.98
C THR A 169 4.13 -21.54 -19.48
N VAL A 170 5.21 -21.21 -18.77
CA VAL A 170 5.31 -21.32 -17.30
C VAL A 170 4.22 -20.51 -16.60
N LEU A 171 3.95 -19.29 -17.06
CA LEU A 171 2.97 -18.38 -16.46
C LEU A 171 1.54 -18.59 -16.99
N GLN A 172 1.30 -19.55 -17.88
CA GLN A 172 0.00 -19.69 -18.57
C GLN A 172 -1.18 -19.91 -17.62
N ALA A 173 -0.93 -20.52 -16.45
CA ALA A 173 -1.95 -20.78 -15.43
C ALA A 173 -2.11 -19.64 -14.41
N THR A 174 -1.34 -18.55 -14.55
CA THR A 174 -1.33 -17.43 -13.60
C THR A 174 -1.83 -16.16 -14.27
N ARG A 175 -2.09 -15.10 -13.48
CA ARG A 175 -2.44 -13.77 -14.01
C ARG A 175 -1.23 -13.00 -14.55
N TRP A 176 -0.02 -13.49 -14.31
CA TRP A 176 1.23 -12.84 -14.67
C TRP A 176 1.56 -13.04 -16.16
N ARG A 177 2.20 -12.03 -16.76
CA ARG A 177 2.57 -12.04 -18.18
C ARG A 177 4.02 -11.61 -18.36
N VAL A 178 4.60 -12.01 -19.48
CA VAL A 178 5.95 -11.63 -19.86
C VAL A 178 5.95 -10.22 -20.47
N GLY A 179 6.74 -9.32 -19.88
CA GLY A 179 6.92 -7.94 -20.36
C GLY A 179 5.75 -7.03 -20.03
#